data_AF-A0AAD0STH7-F1
#
_entry.id   AF-A0AAD0STH7-F1
#
_cell.length_a   1.000
_cell.length_b   1.000
_cell.length_c   1.000
_cell.angle_alpha   90.00
_cell.angle_beta   90.00
_cell.angle_gamma   90.00
#
_symmetry.space_group_name_H-M   'P 1'
#
loop_
_entity.id
_entity.type
_entity.pdbx_description
1 polymer ?
#
loop_
_entity_poly.entity_id
_entity_poly.type
_entity_poly.pdbx_seq_one_letter_code
_entity_poly.pdbx_strand_id
1 'polypeptide(L)'
;MIRKIDTNSEEFLKELEITKKFTDDVISNHNLVYNPDSEVNQSIQMGLTRNQMIYGKKFCPCFMVVGQTAQEQESTENRLCPCTPALTNEIPTKGSCHCGIFCTNEKALEFAKDNNLHDAIATHSRGLSKEECEKILTKDEINSIELESLLEARELGFINFNLVDTREWMEWVSNRIKGTDYLIPTTSFYDALERIMNQRKTPVVVYCLSGSRSAYCQRIMKDLGFKSVANLDYGISSYSGEKERGDI
;
A
#
# COMPACT_ATOMS: atom_id res chain seq x y z
N MET A 1 8.76 20.77 27.45
CA MET A 1 8.04 19.50 27.71
C MET A 1 7.31 19.10 26.44
N ILE A 2 7.32 17.83 26.03
CA ILE A 2 6.59 17.40 24.84
C ILE A 2 5.08 17.45 25.13
N ARG A 3 4.34 18.37 24.50
CA ARG A 3 2.88 18.44 24.60
C ARG A 3 2.29 17.24 23.86
N LYS A 4 1.89 16.21 24.62
CA LYS A 4 1.10 15.09 24.07
C LYS A 4 -0.26 15.64 23.64
N ILE A 5 -0.67 15.30 22.43
CA ILE A 5 -1.96 15.68 21.84
C ILE A 5 -2.65 14.39 21.41
N ASP A 6 -3.88 14.19 21.87
CA ASP A 6 -4.77 13.15 21.36
C ASP A 6 -5.58 13.73 20.19
N THR A 7 -5.38 13.14 19.00
CA THR A 7 -6.05 13.57 17.76
C THR A 7 -7.54 13.21 17.73
N ASN A 8 -8.02 12.41 18.67
CA ASN A 8 -9.45 12.05 18.80
C ASN A 8 -10.16 12.90 19.87
N SER A 9 -9.42 13.78 20.57
CA SER A 9 -9.98 14.65 21.59
C SER A 9 -10.89 15.73 21.00
N GLU A 10 -11.91 16.12 21.76
CA GLU A 10 -12.85 17.18 21.36
C GLU A 10 -12.15 18.53 21.13
N GLU A 11 -11.05 18.81 21.85
CA GLU A 11 -10.19 19.99 21.64
C GLU A 11 -9.54 19.94 20.25
N PHE A 12 -8.91 18.82 19.89
CA PHE A 12 -8.25 18.66 18.59
C PHE A 12 -9.25 18.69 17.42
N LEU A 13 -10.39 18.02 17.55
CA LEU A 13 -11.41 18.00 16.50
C LEU A 13 -12.00 19.40 16.24
N LYS A 14 -12.16 20.22 17.28
CA LYS A 14 -12.58 21.63 17.12
C LYS A 14 -11.53 22.50 16.40
N GLU A 15 -10.26 22.39 16.76
CA GLU A 15 -9.19 23.12 16.06
C GLU A 15 -8.94 22.58 14.63
N LEU A 16 -9.26 21.31 14.37
CA LEU A 16 -9.23 20.72 13.02
C LEU A 16 -10.30 21.36 12.12
N GLU A 17 -11.53 21.55 12.60
CA GLU A 17 -12.58 22.26 11.83
C GLU A 17 -12.25 23.75 11.63
N ILE A 18 -11.56 24.40 12.56
CA ILE A 18 -10.99 25.75 12.37
C ILE A 18 -9.88 25.71 11.30
N THR A 19 -9.04 24.67 11.31
CA THR A 19 -7.95 24.50 10.35
C THR A 19 -8.43 24.21 8.93
N LYS A 20 -9.52 23.43 8.77
CA LYS A 20 -10.19 23.20 7.47
C LYS A 20 -10.69 24.51 6.86
N LYS A 21 -11.49 25.28 7.60
CA LYS A 21 -12.00 26.58 7.15
C LYS A 21 -10.88 27.53 6.75
N PHE A 22 -9.81 27.58 7.55
CA PHE A 22 -8.62 28.33 7.21
C PHE A 22 -7.97 27.88 5.89
N THR A 23 -7.90 26.57 5.59
CA THR A 23 -7.38 26.10 4.29
C THR A 23 -8.37 26.34 3.14
N ASP A 24 -9.68 26.34 3.40
CA ASP A 24 -10.74 26.70 2.44
C ASP A 24 -10.63 28.19 2.06
N ASP A 25 -10.43 29.06 3.05
CA ASP A 25 -10.17 30.50 2.87
C ASP A 25 -8.91 30.71 2.02
N VAL A 26 -7.84 29.93 2.23
CA VAL A 26 -6.60 30.05 1.44
C VAL A 26 -6.84 29.68 -0.03
N ILE A 27 -7.52 28.58 -0.34
CA ILE A 27 -7.76 28.22 -1.76
C ILE A 27 -8.67 29.23 -2.44
N SER A 28 -9.67 29.77 -1.73
CA SER A 28 -10.58 30.81 -2.24
C SER A 28 -9.84 32.13 -2.53
N ASN A 29 -9.10 32.66 -1.56
CA ASN A 29 -8.41 33.94 -1.68
C ASN A 29 -7.25 33.93 -2.70
N HIS A 30 -6.67 32.77 -3.00
CA HIS A 30 -5.56 32.63 -3.96
C HIS A 30 -5.96 32.00 -5.30
N ASN A 31 -7.24 31.69 -5.54
CA ASN A 31 -7.74 31.00 -6.74
C ASN A 31 -7.00 29.67 -7.01
N LEU A 32 -6.84 28.88 -5.94
CA LEU A 32 -6.22 27.57 -5.93
C LEU A 32 -7.29 26.49 -5.69
N VAL A 33 -6.87 25.23 -5.71
CA VAL A 33 -7.66 24.07 -5.29
C VAL A 33 -6.85 23.17 -4.38
N TYR A 34 -7.54 22.26 -3.69
CA TYR A 34 -6.91 21.19 -2.93
C TYR A 34 -6.17 20.19 -3.82
N ASN A 35 -5.39 19.30 -3.21
CA ASN A 35 -4.99 18.06 -3.86
C ASN A 35 -6.24 17.22 -4.20
N PRO A 36 -6.30 16.48 -5.32
CA PRO A 36 -7.34 15.47 -5.53
C PRO A 36 -7.28 14.32 -4.50
N ASP A 37 -6.11 14.05 -3.91
CA ASP A 37 -5.95 13.10 -2.80
C ASP A 37 -6.48 13.69 -1.48
N SER A 38 -7.56 13.11 -0.95
CA SER A 38 -8.16 13.51 0.33
C SER A 38 -7.33 13.10 1.55
N GLU A 39 -6.54 12.03 1.48
CA GLU A 39 -5.66 11.57 2.55
C GLU A 39 -4.47 12.53 2.71
N VAL A 40 -3.91 13.02 1.61
CA VAL A 40 -2.90 14.11 1.60
C VAL A 40 -3.47 15.37 2.26
N ASN A 41 -4.66 15.82 1.84
CA ASN A 41 -5.28 17.02 2.42
C ASN A 41 -5.52 16.86 3.93
N GLN A 42 -6.10 15.72 4.35
CA GLN A 42 -6.38 15.41 5.75
C GLN A 42 -5.09 15.34 6.59
N SER A 43 -4.05 14.67 6.09
CA SER A 43 -2.75 14.54 6.76
C SER A 43 -2.11 15.90 7.01
N ILE A 44 -2.12 16.79 6.02
CA ILE A 44 -1.57 18.15 6.16
C ILE A 44 -2.44 19.02 7.07
N GLN A 45 -3.78 18.93 7.00
CA GLN A 45 -4.68 19.63 7.91
C GLN A 45 -4.48 19.19 9.37
N MET A 46 -4.38 17.88 9.64
CA MET A 46 -4.04 17.35 10.97
C MET A 46 -2.66 17.82 11.44
N GLY A 47 -1.67 17.87 10.56
CA GLY A 47 -0.34 18.40 10.85
C GLY A 47 -0.34 19.89 11.21
N LEU A 48 -1.10 20.71 10.47
CA LEU A 48 -1.29 22.14 10.74
C LEU A 48 -2.03 22.38 12.07
N THR A 49 -3.07 21.59 12.35
CA THR A 49 -3.82 21.58 13.62
C THR A 49 -2.90 21.27 14.80
N ARG A 50 -2.11 20.18 14.69
CA ARG A 50 -1.13 19.79 15.70
C ARG A 50 -0.10 20.88 15.94
N ASN A 51 0.44 21.49 14.88
CA ASN A 51 1.42 22.58 15.02
C ASN A 51 0.79 23.84 15.63
N GLN A 52 -0.47 24.18 15.30
CA GLN A 52 -1.21 25.25 15.96
C GLN A 52 -1.36 25.01 17.46
N MET A 53 -1.68 23.77 17.88
CA MET A 53 -1.83 23.43 19.30
C MET A 53 -0.50 23.34 20.07
N ILE A 54 0.62 23.03 19.40
CA ILE A 54 1.95 23.01 20.06
C ILE A 54 2.57 24.41 20.12
N TYR A 55 2.56 25.16 19.02
CA TYR A 55 3.35 26.40 18.84
C TYR A 55 2.49 27.68 18.79
N GLY A 56 1.16 27.58 18.86
CA GLY A 56 0.25 28.69 18.66
C GLY A 56 0.16 29.20 17.21
N LYS A 57 0.82 28.50 16.27
CA LYS A 57 0.96 28.90 14.86
C LYS A 57 0.84 27.70 13.92
N LYS A 58 0.13 27.87 12.80
CA LYS A 58 -0.03 26.89 11.72
C LYS A 58 1.26 26.76 10.87
N PHE A 59 2.37 26.36 11.49
CA PHE A 59 3.63 26.04 10.79
C PHE A 59 3.47 24.80 9.89
N CYS A 60 4.06 24.81 8.70
CA CYS A 60 3.96 23.75 7.71
C CYS A 60 4.50 22.40 8.24
N PRO A 61 3.69 21.33 8.27
CA PRO A 61 4.07 20.08 8.95
C PRO A 61 5.16 19.26 8.24
N CYS A 62 5.48 19.57 6.98
CA CYS A 62 6.56 18.92 6.23
C CYS A 62 7.96 19.45 6.58
N PHE A 63 8.07 20.47 7.42
CA PHE A 63 9.34 21.06 7.85
C PHE A 63 9.47 21.00 9.38
N MET A 64 10.70 20.83 9.87
CA MET A 64 10.98 20.90 11.30
C MET A 64 10.89 22.35 11.77
N VAL A 65 10.11 22.61 12.83
CA VAL A 65 10.04 23.93 13.47
C VAL A 65 11.33 24.16 14.25
N VAL A 66 12.05 25.23 13.92
CA VAL A 66 13.31 25.63 14.57
C VAL A 66 13.03 26.67 15.65
N GLY A 67 13.73 26.57 16.79
CA GLY A 67 13.55 27.45 17.95
C GLY A 67 12.63 26.85 19.02
N GLN A 68 13.00 27.03 20.29
CA GLN A 68 12.25 26.55 21.46
C GLN A 68 11.29 27.63 22.00
N THR A 69 11.62 28.91 21.83
CA THR A 69 10.76 30.05 22.19
C THR A 69 10.08 30.66 20.97
N ALA A 70 8.98 31.39 21.18
CA ALA A 70 8.28 32.07 20.11
C ALA A 70 9.16 33.11 19.37
N GLN A 71 10.09 33.76 20.06
CA GLN A 71 11.03 34.73 19.49
C GLN A 71 12.11 34.05 18.62
N GLU A 72 12.63 32.89 19.03
CA GLU A 72 13.49 32.06 18.18
C GLU A 72 12.73 31.57 16.94
N GLN A 73 11.46 31.19 17.10
CA GLN A 73 10.61 30.71 16.01
C GLN A 73 10.21 31.81 15.00
N GLU A 74 10.26 33.08 15.41
CA GLU A 74 10.02 34.25 14.56
C GLU A 74 11.29 34.78 13.87
N SER A 75 12.47 34.57 14.49
CA SER A 75 13.78 34.98 13.94
C SER A 75 14.42 33.92 13.03
N THR A 76 13.78 32.76 12.88
CA THR A 76 14.21 31.67 11.99
C THR A 76 13.22 31.49 10.83
N GLU A 77 13.66 30.91 9.71
CA GLU A 77 12.88 30.77 8.46
C GLU A 77 11.77 29.69 8.52
N ASN A 78 11.04 29.61 9.63
CA ASN A 78 9.91 28.71 9.81
C ASN A 78 8.78 29.05 8.83
N ARG A 79 8.40 28.08 8.00
CA ARG A 79 7.32 28.20 7.01
C ARG A 79 5.94 28.22 7.68
N LEU A 80 5.45 29.40 8.07
CA LEU A 80 4.04 29.60 8.46
C LEU A 80 3.11 29.37 7.25
N CYS A 81 2.00 28.67 7.42
CA CYS A 81 1.03 28.42 6.36
C CYS A 81 0.05 29.61 6.18
N PRO A 82 -0.36 29.98 4.94
CA PRO A 82 0.25 29.61 3.66
C PRO A 82 1.62 30.28 3.51
N CYS A 83 2.66 29.51 3.20
CA CYS A 83 4.02 30.04 3.25
C CYS A 83 4.40 30.84 2.00
N THR A 84 5.12 31.95 2.18
CA THR A 84 5.57 32.80 1.08
C THR A 84 6.29 32.01 -0.02
N PRO A 85 7.23 31.07 0.28
CA PRO A 85 7.86 30.24 -0.76
C PRO A 85 6.88 29.40 -1.58
N ALA A 86 5.76 28.96 -0.99
CA ALA A 86 4.72 28.25 -1.73
C ALA A 86 4.01 29.17 -2.72
N LEU A 87 3.53 30.33 -2.24
CA LEU A 87 2.76 31.28 -3.04
C LEU A 87 3.59 32.00 -4.11
N THR A 88 4.86 32.33 -3.83
CA THR A 88 5.70 33.14 -4.73
C THR A 88 6.68 32.34 -5.59
N ASN A 89 6.82 31.03 -5.37
CA ASN A 89 7.77 30.20 -6.12
C ASN A 89 7.23 28.80 -6.42
N GLU A 90 6.89 27.98 -5.41
CA GLU A 90 6.58 26.56 -5.64
C GLU A 90 5.30 26.37 -6.47
N ILE A 91 4.19 27.03 -6.12
CA ILE A 91 2.94 26.95 -6.88
C ILE A 91 3.09 27.58 -8.28
N PRO A 92 3.68 28.78 -8.46
CA PRO A 92 3.94 29.33 -9.80
C PRO A 92 4.87 28.49 -10.71
N THR A 93 5.81 27.73 -10.16
CA THR A 93 6.81 26.98 -10.96
C THR A 93 6.54 25.49 -11.11
N LYS A 94 5.77 24.88 -10.19
CA LYS A 94 5.49 23.43 -10.15
C LYS A 94 4.00 23.10 -10.10
N GLY A 95 3.14 24.13 -10.07
CA GLY A 95 1.69 24.00 -9.94
C GLY A 95 1.21 23.61 -8.54
N SER A 96 2.10 23.36 -7.58
CA SER A 96 1.74 22.93 -6.22
C SER A 96 2.76 23.37 -5.16
N CYS A 97 2.30 23.51 -3.92
CA CYS A 97 3.18 23.77 -2.77
C CYS A 97 3.94 22.50 -2.38
N HIS A 98 5.08 22.63 -1.69
CA HIS A 98 5.89 21.47 -1.26
C HIS A 98 5.12 20.41 -0.47
N CYS A 99 4.12 20.81 0.32
CA CYS A 99 3.28 19.89 1.10
C CYS A 99 2.04 19.36 0.35
N GLY A 100 1.88 19.63 -0.95
CA GLY A 100 0.84 19.06 -1.81
C GLY A 100 -0.59 19.55 -1.60
N ILE A 101 -0.95 20.11 -0.43
CA ILE A 101 -2.33 20.53 -0.09
C ILE A 101 -2.89 21.63 -1.00
N PHE A 102 -2.06 22.51 -1.55
CA PHE A 102 -2.51 23.61 -2.41
C PHE A 102 -1.92 23.48 -3.82
N CYS A 103 -2.80 23.44 -4.81
CA CYS A 103 -2.50 23.22 -6.22
C CYS A 103 -3.17 24.27 -7.12
N THR A 104 -2.61 24.50 -8.31
CA THR A 104 -3.37 25.11 -9.42
C THR A 104 -4.39 24.10 -9.95
N ASN A 105 -5.46 24.58 -10.60
CA ASN A 105 -6.44 23.71 -11.25
C ASN A 105 -5.79 22.73 -12.24
N GLU A 106 -4.80 23.20 -13.02
CA GLU A 106 -4.06 22.37 -13.97
C GLU A 106 -3.28 21.26 -13.27
N LYS A 107 -2.57 21.56 -12.18
CA LYS A 107 -1.78 20.56 -11.44
C LYS A 107 -2.66 19.61 -10.63
N ALA A 108 -3.79 20.06 -10.13
CA ALA A 108 -4.79 19.18 -9.52
C ALA A 108 -5.43 18.24 -10.55
N LEU A 109 -5.62 18.67 -11.81
CA LEU A 109 -6.07 17.80 -12.91
C LEU A 109 -4.97 16.86 -13.43
N GLU A 110 -3.70 17.24 -13.33
CA GLU A 110 -2.56 16.36 -13.57
C GLU A 110 -2.49 15.29 -12.47
N PHE A 111 -2.44 15.70 -11.19
CA PHE A 111 -2.55 14.80 -10.04
C PHE A 111 -3.83 13.97 -10.07
N ALA A 112 -4.96 14.46 -10.61
CA ALA A 112 -6.15 13.63 -10.72
C ALA A 112 -6.02 12.55 -11.79
N LYS A 113 -5.25 12.78 -12.86
CA LYS A 113 -4.93 11.74 -13.86
C LYS A 113 -3.88 10.78 -13.33
N ASP A 114 -2.83 11.29 -12.70
CA ASP A 114 -1.80 10.48 -12.06
C ASP A 114 -2.40 9.65 -10.93
N ASN A 115 -3.35 10.18 -10.16
CA ASN A 115 -4.10 9.45 -9.14
C ASN A 115 -5.18 8.55 -9.72
N ASN A 116 -5.80 8.82 -10.87
CA ASN A 116 -6.65 7.80 -11.52
C ASN A 116 -5.80 6.64 -12.09
N LEU A 117 -4.57 6.93 -12.53
CA LEU A 117 -3.60 5.93 -12.95
C LEU A 117 -3.00 5.18 -11.74
N HIS A 118 -2.70 5.88 -10.64
CA HIS A 118 -2.26 5.27 -9.39
C HIS A 118 -3.39 4.56 -8.66
N ASP A 119 -4.65 5.01 -8.69
CA ASP A 119 -5.77 4.23 -8.18
C ASP A 119 -5.99 3.01 -9.07
N ALA A 120 -5.79 3.07 -10.40
CA ALA A 120 -5.82 1.88 -11.26
C ALA A 120 -4.66 0.88 -11.01
N ILE A 121 -3.63 1.24 -10.24
CA ILE A 121 -2.43 0.43 -9.94
C ILE A 121 -2.32 0.06 -8.45
N ALA A 122 -2.74 0.95 -7.55
CA ALA A 122 -2.86 0.79 -6.10
C ALA A 122 -4.21 0.16 -5.73
N THR A 123 -5.18 0.16 -6.65
CA THR A 123 -6.12 -0.95 -6.84
C THR A 123 -5.37 -2.17 -7.40
N HIS A 124 -4.33 -2.56 -6.64
CA HIS A 124 -3.81 -3.91 -6.46
C HIS A 124 -3.30 -4.20 -5.02
N SER A 125 -3.64 -3.35 -4.04
CA SER A 125 -4.18 -3.80 -2.74
C SER A 125 -5.36 -2.88 -2.33
N ARG A 126 -6.62 -3.34 -2.41
CA ARG A 126 -7.62 -2.86 -3.43
C ARG A 126 -7.34 -3.66 -4.74
N GLY A 127 -8.29 -4.08 -5.59
CA GLY A 127 -8.05 -5.25 -6.48
C GLY A 127 -7.36 -5.13 -7.89
N LEU A 128 -6.16 -5.72 -8.03
CA LEU A 128 -5.45 -6.29 -9.27
C LEU A 128 -6.38 -6.16 -10.56
N SER A 129 -6.11 -5.28 -11.55
CA SER A 129 -6.55 -5.50 -12.94
C SER A 129 -6.27 -6.93 -13.41
N LYS A 130 -7.26 -7.56 -14.06
CA LYS A 130 -7.22 -8.98 -14.39
C LYS A 130 -6.02 -9.38 -15.25
N GLU A 131 -5.65 -8.56 -16.23
CA GLU A 131 -4.51 -8.88 -17.09
C GLU A 131 -3.17 -8.87 -16.35
N GLU A 132 -2.98 -8.00 -15.36
CA GLU A 132 -1.74 -7.96 -14.56
C GLU A 132 -1.68 -9.16 -13.60
N CYS A 133 -2.83 -9.54 -13.09
CA CYS A 133 -3.06 -10.77 -12.35
C CYS A 133 -2.65 -12.01 -13.19
N GLU A 134 -3.11 -12.10 -14.44
CA GLU A 134 -2.74 -13.15 -15.40
C GLU A 134 -1.26 -13.08 -15.85
N LYS A 135 -0.68 -11.87 -15.98
CA LYS A 135 0.76 -11.67 -16.26
C LYS A 135 1.63 -12.13 -15.09
N ILE A 136 1.21 -11.93 -13.85
CA ILE A 136 1.92 -12.40 -12.65
C ILE A 136 1.81 -13.92 -12.50
N LEU A 137 0.64 -14.49 -12.79
CA LEU A 137 0.44 -15.95 -12.87
C LEU A 137 1.23 -16.65 -14.00
N THR A 138 1.85 -15.91 -14.93
CA THR A 138 2.78 -16.45 -15.94
C THR A 138 4.26 -16.21 -15.62
N LYS A 139 4.60 -15.61 -14.46
CA LYS A 139 5.98 -15.51 -13.97
C LYS A 139 6.50 -16.85 -13.45
N ASP A 140 7.83 -16.99 -13.44
CA ASP A 140 8.51 -18.12 -12.82
C ASP A 140 8.64 -17.93 -11.29
N GLU A 141 8.85 -16.70 -10.83
CA GLU A 141 8.96 -16.33 -9.41
C GLU A 141 8.00 -15.16 -9.12
N ILE A 142 7.35 -15.19 -7.96
CA ILE A 142 6.52 -14.10 -7.42
C ILE A 142 6.89 -13.85 -5.96
N ASN A 143 6.75 -12.60 -5.51
CA ASN A 143 7.05 -12.22 -4.12
C ASN A 143 5.80 -12.22 -3.21
N SER A 144 6.00 -11.98 -1.91
CA SER A 144 4.93 -11.96 -0.90
C SER A 144 3.75 -11.05 -1.26
N ILE A 145 4.04 -9.82 -1.70
CA ILE A 145 3.02 -8.81 -2.01
C ILE A 145 2.21 -9.26 -3.23
N GLU A 146 2.88 -9.78 -4.26
CA GLU A 146 2.20 -10.31 -5.44
C GLU A 146 1.27 -11.48 -5.11
N LEU A 147 1.68 -12.39 -4.21
CA LEU A 147 0.79 -13.46 -3.76
C LEU A 147 -0.39 -12.94 -2.91
N GLU A 148 -0.17 -11.92 -2.09
CA GLU A 148 -1.22 -11.27 -1.30
C GLU A 148 -2.30 -10.65 -2.21
N SER A 149 -1.87 -9.88 -3.23
CA SER A 149 -2.76 -9.34 -4.28
C SER A 149 -3.45 -10.42 -5.14
N LEU A 150 -2.74 -11.51 -5.49
CA LEU A 150 -3.35 -12.65 -6.19
C LEU A 150 -4.47 -13.30 -5.35
N LEU A 151 -4.27 -13.43 -4.04
CA LEU A 151 -5.27 -13.99 -3.12
C LEU A 151 -6.48 -13.07 -2.97
N GLU A 152 -6.28 -11.74 -2.83
CA GLU A 152 -7.38 -10.76 -2.84
C GLU A 152 -8.19 -10.85 -4.15
N ALA A 153 -7.51 -10.81 -5.30
CA ALA A 153 -8.16 -10.88 -6.61
C ALA A 153 -8.86 -12.23 -6.89
N ARG A 154 -8.45 -13.29 -6.19
CA ARG A 154 -9.11 -14.61 -6.21
C ARG A 154 -10.33 -14.67 -5.31
N GLU A 155 -10.26 -14.13 -4.09
CA GLU A 155 -11.41 -14.04 -3.17
C GLU A 155 -12.53 -13.16 -3.75
N LEU A 156 -12.15 -12.08 -4.46
CA LEU A 156 -13.07 -11.24 -5.25
C LEU A 156 -13.53 -11.88 -6.58
N GLY A 157 -13.01 -13.05 -6.96
CA GLY A 157 -13.45 -13.81 -8.13
C GLY A 157 -13.00 -13.31 -9.50
N PHE A 158 -12.04 -12.37 -9.57
CA PHE A 158 -11.51 -11.86 -10.85
C PHE A 158 -10.61 -12.87 -11.58
N ILE A 159 -9.89 -13.70 -10.82
CA ILE A 159 -9.03 -14.78 -11.31
C ILE A 159 -9.28 -16.10 -10.56
N ASN A 160 -8.78 -17.19 -11.12
CA ASN A 160 -8.68 -18.47 -10.42
C ASN A 160 -7.31 -19.13 -10.68
N PHE A 161 -6.65 -19.52 -9.61
CA PHE A 161 -5.40 -20.29 -9.60
C PHE A 161 -5.43 -21.24 -8.41
N ASN A 162 -4.58 -22.27 -8.43
CA ASN A 162 -4.38 -23.15 -7.29
C ASN A 162 -3.17 -22.67 -6.48
N LEU A 163 -3.33 -22.44 -5.18
CA LEU A 163 -2.21 -22.24 -4.27
C LEU A 163 -1.84 -23.60 -3.63
N VAL A 164 -0.57 -23.97 -3.74
CA VAL A 164 -0.06 -25.31 -3.37
C VAL A 164 1.10 -25.18 -2.39
N ASP A 165 0.99 -25.87 -1.26
CA ASP A 165 2.10 -26.08 -0.34
C ASP A 165 2.81 -27.39 -0.68
N THR A 166 4.14 -27.35 -0.80
CA THR A 166 5.00 -28.51 -1.13
C THR A 166 5.74 -29.07 0.10
N ARG A 167 5.43 -28.53 1.28
CA ARG A 167 5.95 -28.98 2.59
C ARG A 167 5.32 -30.30 3.06
N GLU A 168 5.78 -30.80 4.20
CA GLU A 168 5.24 -32.00 4.83
C GLU A 168 4.05 -31.68 5.76
N TRP A 169 3.21 -32.69 6.05
CA TRP A 169 1.96 -32.56 6.84
C TRP A 169 2.10 -31.76 8.14
N MET A 170 3.17 -32.01 8.90
CA MET A 170 3.42 -31.33 10.17
C MET A 170 3.71 -29.82 10.00
N GLU A 171 4.28 -29.41 8.88
CA GLU A 171 4.53 -28.00 8.56
C GLU A 171 3.22 -27.28 8.15
N TRP A 172 2.35 -27.99 7.42
CA TRP A 172 1.02 -27.51 7.01
C TRP A 172 0.08 -27.28 8.20
N VAL A 173 -0.06 -28.28 9.08
CA VAL A 173 -0.90 -28.20 10.28
C VAL A 173 -0.34 -27.17 11.26
N SER A 174 0.99 -27.03 11.35
CA SER A 174 1.61 -26.04 12.23
C SER A 174 1.35 -24.60 11.79
N ASN A 175 1.49 -24.29 10.49
CA ASN A 175 1.35 -22.92 9.95
C ASN A 175 1.39 -22.91 8.40
N ARG A 176 0.29 -22.57 7.72
CA ARG A 176 0.17 -22.43 6.25
C ARG A 176 -0.37 -21.06 5.81
N ILE A 177 -0.24 -20.70 4.54
CA ILE A 177 -0.85 -19.49 3.97
C ILE A 177 -2.37 -19.69 3.89
N LYS A 178 -3.16 -18.69 4.31
CA LYS A 178 -4.63 -18.74 4.20
C LYS A 178 -5.05 -18.83 2.73
N GLY A 179 -6.05 -19.66 2.43
CA GLY A 179 -6.48 -19.90 1.04
C GLY A 179 -5.55 -20.81 0.23
N THR A 180 -4.71 -21.62 0.89
CA THR A 180 -3.99 -22.71 0.20
C THR A 180 -4.92 -23.90 -0.04
N ASP A 181 -5.02 -24.36 -1.30
CA ASP A 181 -5.97 -25.40 -1.71
C ASP A 181 -5.48 -26.82 -1.48
N TYR A 182 -4.19 -27.06 -1.75
CA TYR A 182 -3.61 -28.39 -1.75
C TYR A 182 -2.27 -28.42 -1.02
N LEU A 183 -2.15 -29.34 -0.08
CA LEU A 183 -0.87 -29.90 0.30
C LEU A 183 -0.49 -30.98 -0.71
N ILE A 184 0.69 -30.84 -1.32
CA ILE A 184 1.31 -31.82 -2.24
C ILE A 184 2.74 -32.07 -1.74
N PRO A 185 2.91 -32.93 -0.72
CA PRO A 185 4.19 -33.08 -0.03
C PRO A 185 5.31 -33.53 -0.94
N THR A 186 6.51 -33.01 -0.74
CA THR A 186 7.70 -33.44 -1.52
C THR A 186 7.93 -34.95 -1.41
N THR A 187 7.66 -35.54 -0.25
CA THR A 187 7.83 -36.99 0.01
C THR A 187 6.84 -37.88 -0.77
N SER A 188 5.63 -37.41 -1.06
CA SER A 188 4.57 -38.16 -1.76
C SER A 188 4.08 -37.42 -3.01
N PHE A 189 5.00 -36.74 -3.71
CA PHE A 189 4.67 -35.68 -4.66
C PHE A 189 3.78 -36.13 -5.82
N TYR A 190 4.13 -37.23 -6.49
CA TYR A 190 3.39 -37.71 -7.67
C TYR A 190 1.96 -38.14 -7.31
N ASP A 191 1.80 -38.95 -6.26
CA ASP A 191 0.50 -39.44 -5.78
C ASP A 191 -0.43 -38.28 -5.36
N ALA A 192 0.12 -37.28 -4.66
CA ALA A 192 -0.63 -36.10 -4.25
C ALA A 192 -0.94 -35.15 -5.43
N LEU A 193 -0.08 -35.11 -6.45
CA LEU A 193 -0.26 -34.30 -7.66
C LEU A 193 -1.41 -34.80 -8.55
N GLU A 194 -1.74 -36.10 -8.53
CA GLU A 194 -2.85 -36.66 -9.31
C GLU A 194 -4.17 -35.87 -9.11
N ARG A 195 -4.39 -35.38 -7.87
CA ARG A 195 -5.54 -34.54 -7.47
C ARG A 195 -5.74 -33.30 -8.34
N ILE A 196 -4.68 -32.79 -8.99
CA ILE A 196 -4.70 -31.61 -9.85
C ILE A 196 -4.17 -31.89 -11.28
N MET A 197 -3.88 -33.14 -11.66
CA MET A 197 -3.40 -33.49 -13.01
C MET A 197 -4.43 -33.25 -14.13
N ASN A 198 -5.72 -33.18 -13.79
CA ASN A 198 -6.79 -32.71 -14.67
C ASN A 198 -6.85 -31.17 -14.80
N GLN A 199 -6.26 -30.44 -13.86
CA GLN A 199 -6.27 -28.96 -13.78
C GLN A 199 -5.05 -28.31 -14.43
N ARG A 200 -4.27 -29.02 -15.26
CA ARG A 200 -3.04 -28.51 -15.93
C ARG A 200 -3.17 -27.24 -16.79
N LYS A 201 -4.39 -26.75 -17.03
CA LYS A 201 -4.67 -25.45 -17.68
C LYS A 201 -4.86 -24.29 -16.69
N THR A 202 -5.21 -24.59 -15.43
CA THR A 202 -5.31 -23.62 -14.34
C THR A 202 -3.90 -23.22 -13.92
N PRO A 203 -3.62 -21.91 -13.73
CA PRO A 203 -2.36 -21.48 -13.13
C PRO A 203 -2.15 -22.06 -11.73
N VAL A 204 -0.89 -22.29 -11.36
CA VAL A 204 -0.54 -22.77 -10.02
C VAL A 204 0.53 -21.87 -9.41
N VAL A 205 0.39 -21.53 -8.14
CA VAL A 205 1.47 -21.00 -7.31
C VAL A 205 1.92 -22.11 -6.36
N VAL A 206 3.19 -22.46 -6.38
CA VAL A 206 3.80 -23.39 -5.42
C VAL A 206 4.63 -22.63 -4.38
N TYR A 207 4.53 -23.03 -3.12
CA TYR A 207 5.41 -22.54 -2.07
C TYR A 207 5.96 -23.65 -1.18
N CYS A 208 6.98 -23.31 -0.41
CA CYS A 208 7.48 -24.12 0.71
C CYS A 208 7.99 -23.19 1.80
N LEU A 209 8.89 -23.66 2.68
CA LEU A 209 9.50 -22.81 3.72
C LEU A 209 10.26 -21.61 3.13
N SER A 210 11.12 -21.85 2.13
CA SER A 210 12.17 -20.92 1.66
C SER A 210 12.24 -20.79 0.12
N GLY A 211 11.17 -21.14 -0.60
CA GLY A 211 11.15 -21.24 -2.07
C GLY A 211 11.88 -22.46 -2.67
N SER A 212 12.89 -23.01 -1.98
CA SER A 212 13.83 -23.98 -2.57
C SER A 212 13.23 -25.36 -2.94
N ARG A 213 12.31 -25.90 -2.12
CA ARG A 213 11.60 -27.16 -2.44
C ARG A 213 10.56 -26.94 -3.55
N SER A 214 9.80 -25.85 -3.44
CA SER A 214 8.75 -25.51 -4.41
C SER A 214 9.31 -25.21 -5.80
N ALA A 215 10.48 -24.57 -5.93
CA ALA A 215 11.19 -24.41 -7.21
C ALA A 215 11.69 -25.74 -7.82
N TYR A 216 11.81 -26.81 -7.05
CA TYR A 216 12.05 -28.17 -7.61
C TYR A 216 10.73 -28.76 -8.14
N CYS A 217 9.67 -28.75 -7.34
CA CYS A 217 8.33 -29.17 -7.75
C CYS A 217 7.81 -28.42 -8.99
N GLN A 218 8.04 -27.10 -9.07
CA GLN A 218 7.67 -26.22 -10.17
C GLN A 218 8.17 -26.73 -11.53
N ARG A 219 9.44 -27.17 -11.60
CA ARG A 219 10.05 -27.72 -12.82
C ARG A 219 9.37 -29.02 -13.23
N ILE A 220 9.19 -29.95 -12.29
CA ILE A 220 8.50 -31.22 -12.53
C ILE A 220 7.06 -30.98 -13.03
N MET A 221 6.34 -30.00 -12.47
CA MET A 221 4.99 -29.64 -12.93
C MET A 221 5.00 -29.08 -14.36
N LYS A 222 5.96 -28.20 -14.70
CA LYS A 222 6.13 -27.71 -16.07
C LYS A 222 6.42 -28.87 -17.05
N ASP A 223 7.30 -29.80 -16.69
CA ASP A 223 7.61 -31.00 -17.49
C ASP A 223 6.41 -31.94 -17.65
N LEU A 224 5.54 -32.06 -16.64
CA LEU A 224 4.27 -32.80 -16.68
C LEU A 224 3.15 -32.05 -17.45
N GLY A 225 3.43 -30.86 -17.98
CA GLY A 225 2.54 -30.10 -18.84
C GLY A 225 1.57 -29.15 -18.12
N PHE A 226 1.86 -28.72 -16.90
CA PHE A 226 1.16 -27.58 -16.30
C PHE A 226 1.53 -26.28 -17.05
N LYS A 227 0.53 -25.52 -17.50
CA LYS A 227 0.73 -24.37 -18.39
C LYS A 227 1.42 -23.17 -17.77
N SER A 228 1.16 -22.87 -16.51
CA SER A 228 1.97 -21.93 -15.73
C SER A 228 2.07 -22.42 -14.30
N VAL A 229 3.26 -22.26 -13.73
CA VAL A 229 3.59 -22.64 -12.36
C VAL A 229 4.58 -21.61 -11.84
N ALA A 230 4.12 -20.72 -10.99
CA ALA A 230 4.95 -19.72 -10.32
C ALA A 230 5.44 -20.26 -8.97
N ASN A 231 6.66 -19.92 -8.57
CA ASN A 231 7.18 -20.20 -7.23
C ASN A 231 7.07 -18.95 -6.34
N LEU A 232 6.79 -19.12 -5.05
CA LEU A 232 6.85 -18.05 -4.06
C LEU A 232 8.30 -17.87 -3.59
N ASP A 233 8.89 -16.73 -3.93
CA ASP A 233 10.26 -16.37 -3.56
C ASP A 233 10.39 -16.19 -2.03
N TYR A 234 11.46 -16.76 -1.46
CA TYR A 234 11.68 -16.96 -0.02
C TYR A 234 10.54 -17.71 0.74
N GLY A 235 9.49 -18.18 0.07
CA GLY A 235 8.44 -19.05 0.62
C GLY A 235 7.59 -18.44 1.75
N ILE A 236 6.94 -19.29 2.55
CA ILE A 236 6.12 -18.84 3.70
C ILE A 236 6.95 -18.16 4.81
N SER A 237 8.28 -18.25 4.77
CA SER A 237 9.18 -17.55 5.68
C SER A 237 9.24 -16.03 5.44
N SER A 238 9.10 -15.59 4.18
CA SER A 238 8.99 -14.15 3.83
C SER A 238 7.55 -13.65 3.83
N TYR A 239 6.57 -14.53 3.64
CA TYR A 239 5.17 -14.13 3.44
C TYR A 239 4.62 -13.27 4.59
N SER A 240 4.07 -12.09 4.27
CA SER A 240 3.55 -11.09 5.22
C SER A 240 2.10 -11.32 5.62
N GLY A 241 1.26 -11.74 4.67
CA GLY A 241 -0.19 -11.83 4.83
C GLY A 241 -0.69 -12.97 5.72
N GLU A 242 -1.99 -13.21 5.69
CA GLU A 242 -2.68 -14.09 6.64
C GLU A 242 -2.22 -15.56 6.57
N LYS A 243 -2.04 -16.16 7.75
CA LYS A 243 -1.60 -17.55 7.93
C LYS A 243 -2.52 -18.26 8.91
N GLU A 244 -2.85 -19.51 8.61
CA GLU A 244 -3.76 -20.36 9.39
C GLU A 244 -3.08 -21.64 9.88
N ARG A 245 -3.74 -22.35 10.81
CA ARG A 245 -3.19 -23.49 11.55
C ARG A 245 -4.28 -24.51 11.85
N GLY A 246 -3.86 -25.72 12.22
CA GLY A 246 -4.76 -26.83 12.53
C GLY A 246 -5.03 -27.74 11.34
N ASP A 247 -5.78 -28.80 11.58
CA ASP A 247 -6.28 -29.72 10.55
C ASP A 247 -7.45 -29.09 9.77
N ILE A 248 -7.88 -29.73 8.67
CA ILE A 248 -9.06 -29.32 7.85
C ILE A 248 -10.08 -30.46 7.79
#